data_AF-A0A6N6SZK7-F1
#
_entry.id   AF-A0A6N6SZK7-F1
#
_cell.length_a   1.000
_cell.length_b   1.000
_cell.length_c   1.000
_cell.angle_alpha   90.00
_cell.angle_beta   90.00
_cell.angle_gamma   90.00
#
_symmetry.space_group_name_H-M   'P 1'
#
loop_
_entity.id
_entity.type
_entity.pdbx_description
1 polymer ?
#
loop_
_entity_poly.entity_id
_entity_poly.type
_entity_poly.pdbx_seq_one_letter_code
_entity_poly.pdbx_strand_id
1 'polypeptide(L)'
;MEDVMNKTLIGTFVALAIVAGPALAQTAPPAAPAVDAAVDAKFKAADKNNNGSLDGAEVDPYKANLAKIDTDKDGKISRAEFAAATKSGVIK
;
A
#
# COMPACT_ATOMS: atom_id res chain seq x y z
N MET A 1 -17.62 -19.44 28.18
CA MET A 1 -16.57 -19.67 27.16
C MET A 1 -16.29 -18.30 26.60
N GLU A 2 -15.30 -17.59 27.13
CA GLU A 2 -14.83 -16.35 26.53
C GLU A 2 -13.36 -16.16 26.87
N ASP A 3 -12.66 -15.68 25.85
CA ASP A 3 -11.31 -16.04 25.47
C ASP A 3 -10.23 -15.25 26.22
N VAL A 4 -9.02 -15.76 26.08
CA VAL A 4 -7.83 -15.51 26.89
C VAL A 4 -7.15 -14.18 26.52
N MET A 5 -7.02 -13.30 27.51
CA MET A 5 -5.80 -12.61 27.97
C MET A 5 -4.56 -12.50 27.02
N ASN A 6 -4.33 -11.26 26.57
CA ASN A 6 -3.07 -10.49 26.53
C ASN A 6 -1.88 -10.83 25.60
N LYS A 7 -1.52 -9.84 24.77
CA LYS A 7 -0.20 -9.16 24.85
C LYS A 7 -0.15 -7.81 24.08
N THR A 8 -0.35 -6.74 24.81
CA THR A 8 0.49 -5.53 24.91
C THR A 8 1.52 -5.23 23.78
N LEU A 9 1.34 -4.05 23.16
CA LEU A 9 2.34 -2.96 22.96
C LEU A 9 3.02 -2.71 21.58
N ILE A 10 2.95 -1.41 21.21
CA ILE A 10 3.90 -0.52 20.48
C ILE A 10 3.71 -0.34 18.98
N GLY A 11 3.35 0.90 18.60
CA GLY A 11 3.43 1.40 17.23
C GLY A 11 2.95 2.85 17.09
N THR A 12 3.54 3.78 17.83
CA THR A 12 3.31 5.23 17.76
C THR A 12 3.74 5.81 16.40
N PHE A 13 2.86 6.57 15.70
CA PHE A 13 3.12 7.64 14.71
C PHE A 13 1.72 8.07 14.20
N VAL A 14 1.21 9.31 14.17
CA VAL A 14 1.67 10.68 14.38
C VAL A 14 0.48 11.48 14.93
N ALA A 15 0.82 12.49 15.73
CA ALA A 15 -0.05 13.40 16.44
C ALA A 15 -1.18 14.06 15.63
N LEU A 16 -2.35 14.09 16.27
CA LEU A 16 -3.47 14.97 15.96
C LEU A 16 -3.17 16.37 16.52
N ALA A 17 -2.67 17.31 15.69
CA ALA A 17 -2.67 18.74 16.02
C ALA A 17 -2.33 19.62 14.82
N ILE A 18 -3.32 20.34 14.26
CA ILE A 18 -3.16 21.69 13.65
C ILE A 18 -4.56 22.36 13.73
N VAL A 19 -4.84 23.23 14.71
CA VAL A 19 -4.69 24.71 14.70
C VAL A 19 -5.45 25.41 13.56
N ALA A 20 -6.40 26.27 13.94
CA ALA A 20 -7.12 27.17 13.04
C ALA A 20 -6.25 28.39 12.65
N GLY A 21 -6.23 28.74 11.36
CA GLY A 21 -5.68 29.99 10.82
C GLY A 21 -5.83 30.07 9.30
N PRO A 22 -6.33 31.18 8.70
CA PRO A 22 -6.46 31.31 7.26
C PRO A 22 -5.21 31.99 6.67
N ALA A 23 -4.46 31.31 5.81
CA ALA A 23 -3.38 31.94 5.06
C ALA A 23 -3.06 31.17 3.77
N LEU A 24 -3.45 31.81 2.66
CA LEU A 24 -2.76 31.96 1.38
C LEU A 24 -1.97 30.77 0.78
N ALA A 25 -2.31 30.50 -0.49
CA ALA A 25 -1.51 29.78 -1.46
C ALA A 25 -1.32 28.28 -1.15
N GLN A 26 -2.36 27.51 -1.49
CA GLN A 26 -2.19 26.13 -1.90
C GLN A 26 -1.28 26.09 -3.12
N THR A 27 0.04 26.04 -2.90
CA THR A 27 0.94 25.45 -3.88
C THR A 27 0.51 23.99 -3.97
N ALA A 28 -0.33 23.69 -4.96
CA ALA A 28 -0.73 22.33 -5.28
C ALA A 28 0.54 21.46 -5.29
N PRO A 29 0.53 20.30 -4.60
CA PRO A 29 1.61 19.33 -4.74
C PRO A 29 1.87 19.11 -6.24
N PRO A 30 3.14 19.03 -6.67
CA PRO A 30 3.44 18.79 -8.08
C PRO A 30 2.68 17.54 -8.49
N ALA A 31 1.94 17.64 -9.58
CA ALA A 31 1.06 16.62 -10.08
C ALA A 31 1.72 15.23 -9.96
N ALA A 32 1.14 14.35 -9.14
CA ALA A 32 1.38 12.91 -9.26
C ALA A 32 0.24 12.33 -10.10
N PRO A 33 0.43 12.12 -11.42
CA PRO A 33 -0.43 11.14 -12.08
C PRO A 33 0.32 10.20 -13.06
N ALA A 34 1.62 10.40 -13.32
CA ALA A 34 2.32 9.63 -14.35
C ALA A 34 2.92 8.31 -13.83
N VAL A 35 3.40 8.28 -12.59
CA VAL A 35 3.85 7.04 -11.94
C VAL A 35 2.67 6.11 -11.67
N ASP A 36 1.52 6.68 -11.34
CA ASP A 36 0.32 5.92 -11.01
C ASP A 36 -0.21 5.16 -12.23
N ALA A 37 -0.27 5.79 -13.42
CA ALA A 37 -0.82 5.14 -14.62
C ALA A 37 -0.03 3.91 -15.10
N ALA A 38 1.31 3.95 -15.06
CA ALA A 38 2.15 2.82 -15.48
C ALA A 38 2.13 1.67 -14.45
N VAL A 39 2.11 2.03 -13.15
CA VAL A 39 1.91 1.08 -12.05
C VAL A 39 0.54 0.42 -12.14
N ASP A 40 -0.50 1.22 -12.41
CA ASP A 40 -1.87 0.78 -12.63
C ASP A 40 -1.99 -0.24 -13.74
N ALA A 41 -1.37 0.04 -14.88
CA ALA A 41 -1.40 -0.85 -16.02
C ALA A 41 -0.74 -2.20 -15.69
N LYS A 42 0.40 -2.18 -14.99
CA LYS A 42 1.08 -3.40 -14.51
C LYS A 42 0.24 -4.16 -13.49
N PHE A 43 -0.36 -3.45 -12.54
CA PHE A 43 -1.22 -4.05 -11.52
C PHE A 43 -2.44 -4.70 -12.15
N LYS A 44 -3.17 -3.99 -13.03
CA LYS A 44 -4.31 -4.53 -13.78
C LYS A 44 -3.95 -5.72 -14.67
N ALA A 45 -2.72 -5.76 -15.19
CA ALA A 45 -2.26 -6.90 -15.97
C ALA A 45 -2.00 -8.14 -15.09
N ALA A 46 -1.65 -7.95 -13.82
CA ALA A 46 -1.45 -9.02 -12.85
C ALA A 46 -2.76 -9.46 -12.17
N ASP A 47 -3.67 -8.52 -11.93
CA ASP A 47 -5.01 -8.71 -11.34
C ASP A 47 -5.97 -9.25 -12.42
N LYS A 48 -5.90 -10.57 -12.64
CA LYS A 48 -6.70 -11.26 -13.66
C LYS A 48 -8.15 -11.39 -13.23
N ASN A 49 -8.40 -11.58 -11.94
CA ASN A 49 -9.75 -11.69 -11.41
C ASN A 49 -10.43 -10.31 -11.23
N ASN A 50 -9.69 -9.21 -11.41
CA ASN A 50 -10.14 -7.82 -11.30
C ASN A 50 -10.77 -7.49 -9.94
N ASN A 51 -10.28 -8.12 -8.87
CA ASN A 51 -10.81 -7.89 -7.52
C ASN A 51 -10.14 -6.71 -6.81
N GLY A 52 -9.13 -6.08 -7.43
CA GLY A 52 -8.41 -4.93 -6.89
C GLY A 52 -7.26 -5.31 -5.96
N SER A 53 -6.85 -6.57 -5.92
CA SER A 53 -5.71 -7.13 -5.18
C SER A 53 -5.10 -8.27 -5.98
N LEU A 54 -3.83 -8.59 -5.74
CA LEU A 54 -3.25 -9.84 -6.24
C LEU A 54 -3.36 -10.85 -5.11
N ASP A 55 -3.99 -12.00 -5.36
CA ASP A 55 -4.08 -13.08 -4.40
C ASP A 55 -3.95 -14.46 -5.05
N GLY A 56 -3.81 -15.50 -4.22
CA GLY A 56 -3.75 -16.89 -4.68
C GLY A 56 -2.67 -17.14 -5.74
N ALA A 57 -3.09 -17.42 -6.97
CA ALA A 57 -2.20 -17.67 -8.11
C ALA A 57 -1.59 -16.40 -8.73
N GLU A 58 -2.18 -15.22 -8.46
CA GLU A 58 -1.70 -13.93 -8.96
C GLU A 58 -0.48 -13.44 -8.16
N VAL A 59 -0.36 -13.86 -6.90
CA VAL A 59 0.82 -13.57 -6.05
C VAL A 59 1.96 -14.57 -6.23
N ASP A 60 1.73 -15.75 -6.83
CA ASP A 60 2.78 -16.74 -7.08
C ASP A 60 4.06 -16.16 -7.72
N PRO A 61 4.00 -15.34 -8.80
CA PRO A 61 5.19 -14.70 -9.36
C PRO A 61 5.87 -13.69 -8.40
N TYR A 62 5.14 -13.18 -7.41
CA TYR A 62 5.62 -12.22 -6.44
C TYR A 62 5.99 -12.85 -5.09
N LYS A 63 5.74 -14.15 -4.85
CA LYS A 63 5.97 -14.83 -3.56
C LYS A 63 7.36 -14.63 -2.98
N ALA A 64 8.40 -14.65 -3.82
CA ALA A 64 9.78 -14.42 -3.39
C ALA A 64 10.02 -13.00 -2.83
N ASN A 65 9.24 -12.03 -3.29
CA ASN A 65 9.28 -10.64 -2.85
C ASN A 65 8.04 -10.25 -2.03
N LEU A 66 7.11 -11.17 -1.77
CA LEU A 66 5.85 -10.89 -1.09
C LEU A 66 6.12 -10.29 0.27
N ALA A 67 7.04 -10.85 1.06
CA ALA A 67 7.46 -10.31 2.35
C ALA A 67 8.05 -8.87 2.30
N LYS A 68 8.39 -8.36 1.11
CA LYS A 68 8.86 -6.98 0.88
C LYS A 68 7.77 -6.07 0.29
N ILE A 69 6.71 -6.66 -0.27
CA ILE A 69 5.61 -5.96 -0.95
C ILE A 69 4.40 -5.91 -0.01
N ASP A 70 3.95 -7.08 0.44
CA ASP A 70 2.92 -7.33 1.44
C ASP A 70 3.43 -6.89 2.83
N THR A 71 3.15 -5.63 3.13
CA THR A 71 3.64 -4.94 4.31
C THR A 71 2.71 -5.18 5.50
N ASP A 72 1.42 -5.38 5.25
CA ASP A 72 0.43 -5.72 6.27
C ASP A 72 0.35 -7.22 6.58
N LYS A 73 0.99 -8.06 5.75
CA LYS A 73 1.15 -9.51 5.89
C LYS A 73 -0.17 -10.26 5.85
N ASP A 74 -1.12 -9.76 5.08
CA ASP A 74 -2.42 -10.39 4.91
C ASP A 74 -2.41 -11.50 3.83
N GLY A 75 -1.29 -11.66 3.12
CA GLY A 75 -1.08 -12.70 2.11
C GLY A 75 -1.55 -12.32 0.72
N LYS A 76 -1.97 -11.07 0.50
CA LYS A 76 -2.29 -10.50 -0.81
C LYS A 76 -1.46 -9.23 -1.04
N ILE A 77 -1.45 -8.76 -2.28
CA ILE A 77 -0.79 -7.49 -2.63
C ILE A 77 -1.88 -6.51 -3.02
N SER A 78 -2.09 -5.50 -2.19
CA SER A 78 -2.98 -4.39 -2.53
C SER A 78 -2.35 -3.49 -3.59
N ARG A 79 -3.18 -2.71 -4.26
CA ARG A 79 -2.72 -1.69 -5.22
C ARG A 79 -1.75 -0.68 -4.59
N ALA A 80 -1.98 -0.30 -3.32
CA ALA A 80 -1.12 0.64 -2.61
C ALA A 80 0.28 0.06 -2.37
N GLU A 81 0.35 -1.22 -1.99
CA GLU A 81 1.60 -1.94 -1.79
C GLU A 81 2.34 -2.18 -3.09
N PHE A 82 1.63 -2.53 -4.16
CA PHE A 82 2.22 -2.67 -5.48
C PHE A 82 2.83 -1.35 -5.97
N ALA A 83 2.13 -0.22 -5.75
CA ALA A 83 2.65 1.10 -6.06
C ALA A 83 3.89 1.47 -5.23
N ALA A 84 3.84 1.21 -3.92
CA ALA A 84 4.96 1.45 -3.01
C ALA A 84 6.20 0.62 -3.38
N ALA A 85 5.99 -0.65 -3.73
CA ALA A 85 7.06 -1.55 -4.13
C ALA A 85 7.63 -1.22 -5.53
N THR A 86 6.81 -0.72 -6.45
CA THR A 86 7.30 -0.22 -7.76
C THR A 86 8.14 1.04 -7.57
N LYS A 87 7.69 1.96 -6.72
CA LYS A 87 8.44 3.17 -6.35
C LYS A 87 9.77 2.86 -5.65
N SER A 88 9.81 1.77 -4.87
CA SER A 88 11.01 1.30 -4.17
C SER A 88 11.93 0.43 -5.05
N GLY A 89 11.56 0.17 -6.33
CA GLY A 89 12.35 -0.64 -7.26
C GLY A 89 12.37 -2.14 -6.97
N VAL A 90 11.49 -2.59 -6.06
CA VAL A 90 11.24 -4.01 -5.73
C VAL A 90 10.54 -4.68 -6.91
N ILE A 91 9.58 -3.98 -7.52
CA ILE A 91 8.91 -4.38 -8.75
C ILE A 91 9.52 -3.56 -9.90
N LYS A 92 10.12 -4.24 -10.88
CA LYS A 92 10.71 -3.64 -12.08
C LYS A 92 9.78 -3.78 -13.26
#